data_AF-A0A0R1YL29-F1
#
_entry.id   AF-A0A0R1YL29-F1
#
_cell.length_a   1.000
_cell.length_b   1.000
_cell.length_c   1.000
_cell.angle_alpha   90.00
_cell.angle_beta   90.00
_cell.angle_gamma   90.00
#
_symmetry.space_group_name_H-M   'P 1'
#
loop_
_entity.id
_entity.type
_entity.pdbx_description
1 polymer ?
#
loop_
_entity_poly.entity_id
_entity_poly.type
_entity_poly.pdbx_seq_one_letter_code
_entity_poly.pdbx_strand_id
1 'polypeptide(L)'
;MLEINGRKFNRKHIYVINWMDKLPQIAQIPDIHPVTVKMMLGISLGYLPEEVLRLRYDDVFSQITSYELRRYLKLNCDFTNGDNPYILSKKKGGFYASDFHLAQEAKPDRDLIGMDITLQNLRLSYVYSILNNKNLTDEQLQRKLKVNAKSLLYYRQNMARYNTLTEFQLNEKND
;
A
#
# COMPACT_ATOMS: atom_id res chain seq x y z
N MET A 1 -50.05 -12.06 -0.97
CA MET A 1 -49.20 -11.05 -0.31
C MET A 1 -47.81 -11.64 -0.25
N LEU A 2 -46.92 -11.22 -1.15
CA LEU A 2 -45.56 -11.77 -1.30
C LEU A 2 -44.60 -10.84 -0.54
N GLU A 3 -44.21 -11.22 0.66
CA GLU A 3 -43.10 -10.58 1.37
C GLU A 3 -41.78 -11.00 0.71
N ILE A 4 -41.21 -10.11 -0.09
CA ILE A 4 -39.85 -10.26 -0.61
C ILE A 4 -38.89 -9.87 0.52
N ASN A 5 -38.41 -10.86 1.26
CA ASN A 5 -37.30 -10.70 2.21
C ASN A 5 -36.00 -10.41 1.44
N GLY A 6 -35.81 -9.13 1.10
CA GLY A 6 -34.54 -8.63 0.58
C GLY A 6 -33.48 -8.72 1.68
N ARG A 7 -32.62 -9.74 1.64
CA ARG A 7 -31.41 -9.81 2.46
C ARG A 7 -30.53 -8.60 2.13
N LYS A 8 -30.63 -7.53 2.92
CA LYS A 8 -29.68 -6.41 2.91
C LYS A 8 -28.34 -6.91 3.46
N PHE A 9 -27.53 -7.52 2.60
CA PHE A 9 -26.11 -7.72 2.90
C PHE A 9 -25.41 -6.37 2.81
N ASN A 10 -25.41 -5.59 3.89
CA ASN A 10 -24.57 -4.41 3.99
C ASN A 10 -23.13 -4.86 4.29
N ARG A 11 -22.47 -5.48 3.29
CA ARG A 11 -21.09 -5.92 3.42
C ARG A 11 -20.20 -4.68 3.46
N LYS A 12 -19.75 -4.33 4.66
CA LYS A 12 -18.69 -3.34 4.82
C LYS A 12 -17.40 -3.87 4.21
N HIS A 13 -16.64 -3.02 3.55
CA HIS A 13 -15.31 -3.36 3.05
C HIS A 13 -14.32 -3.35 4.23
N ILE A 14 -13.49 -4.38 4.33
CA ILE A 14 -12.47 -4.47 5.39
C ILE A 14 -11.17 -3.91 4.84
N TYR A 15 -10.57 -2.95 5.55
CA TYR A 15 -9.23 -2.44 5.28
C TYR A 15 -8.33 -2.71 6.47
N VAL A 16 -7.19 -3.35 6.20
CA VAL A 16 -6.12 -3.47 7.18
C VAL A 16 -5.35 -2.16 7.23
N ILE A 17 -5.07 -1.61 8.42
CA ILE A 17 -4.43 -0.29 8.60
C ILE A 17 -3.17 -0.40 9.48
N ASN A 18 -2.39 0.68 9.52
CA ASN A 18 -1.21 0.85 10.39
C ASN A 18 -0.07 -0.16 10.16
N TRP A 19 0.11 -0.63 8.92
CA TRP A 19 1.18 -1.57 8.56
C TRP A 19 2.53 -0.89 8.23
N MET A 20 2.56 0.42 7.99
CA MET A 20 3.75 1.10 7.44
C MET A 20 5.01 0.92 8.30
N ASP A 21 4.88 1.01 9.62
CA ASP A 21 6.01 0.83 10.55
C ASP A 21 6.45 -0.64 10.67
N LYS A 22 5.66 -1.57 10.13
CA LYS A 22 5.97 -3.01 10.08
C LYS A 22 6.62 -3.43 8.76
N LEU A 23 6.82 -2.50 7.83
CA LEU A 23 7.38 -2.80 6.52
C LEU A 23 8.79 -3.43 6.58
N PRO A 24 9.71 -3.05 7.50
CA PRO A 24 11.00 -3.74 7.65
C PRO A 24 10.85 -5.23 7.99
N GLN A 25 9.85 -5.61 8.78
CA GLN A 25 9.56 -7.01 9.13
C GLN A 25 8.88 -7.73 7.96
N ILE A 26 7.94 -7.06 7.27
CA ILE A 26 7.28 -7.60 6.07
C ILE A 26 8.31 -7.96 5.00
N ALA A 27 9.32 -7.11 4.80
CA ALA A 27 10.41 -7.35 3.85
C ALA A 27 11.30 -8.58 4.19
N GLN A 28 11.12 -9.18 5.36
CA GLN A 28 11.85 -10.37 5.82
C GLN A 28 10.97 -11.64 5.80
N ILE A 29 9.69 -11.55 5.42
CA ILE A 29 8.83 -12.72 5.28
C ILE A 29 9.42 -13.64 4.20
N PRO A 30 9.61 -14.94 4.47
CA PRO A 30 10.05 -15.89 3.46
C PRO A 30 9.13 -15.88 2.24
N ASP A 31 9.73 -15.95 1.05
CA ASP A 31 9.05 -16.02 -0.25
C ASP A 31 8.16 -14.82 -0.61
N ILE A 32 8.17 -13.73 0.16
CA ILE A 32 7.44 -12.52 -0.21
C ILE A 32 7.98 -11.93 -1.51
N HIS A 33 7.08 -11.62 -2.44
CA HIS A 33 7.51 -11.13 -3.74
C HIS A 33 8.05 -9.69 -3.63
N PRO A 34 9.19 -9.35 -4.28
CA PRO A 34 9.76 -8.00 -4.20
C PRO A 34 8.82 -6.90 -4.67
N VAL A 35 7.95 -7.17 -5.65
CA VAL A 35 6.94 -6.22 -6.13
C VAL A 35 6.01 -5.79 -4.99
N THR A 36 5.59 -6.72 -4.14
CA THR A 36 4.72 -6.43 -2.99
C THR A 36 5.37 -5.42 -2.06
N VAL A 37 6.59 -5.70 -1.59
CA VAL A 37 7.32 -4.82 -0.68
C VAL A 37 7.57 -3.46 -1.30
N LYS A 38 7.90 -3.39 -2.59
CA LYS A 38 8.13 -2.13 -3.31
C LYS A 38 6.87 -1.30 -3.49
N MET A 39 5.73 -1.93 -3.78
CA MET A 39 4.43 -1.24 -3.86
C MET A 39 4.01 -0.69 -2.50
N MET A 40 4.15 -1.50 -1.44
CA MET A 40 3.90 -1.06 -0.07
C MET A 40 4.83 0.08 0.33
N LEU A 41 6.12 -0.01 0.00
CA LEU A 41 7.11 1.05 0.26
C LEU A 41 6.75 2.37 -0.42
N GLY A 42 6.39 2.35 -1.70
CA GLY A 42 5.96 3.55 -2.41
C GLY A 42 4.75 4.20 -1.74
N ILE A 43 3.75 3.41 -1.37
CA ILE A 43 2.55 3.91 -0.70
C ILE A 43 2.86 4.41 0.73
N SER A 44 3.73 3.75 1.50
CA SER A 44 4.07 4.17 2.87
C SER A 44 4.79 5.52 2.90
N LEU A 45 5.52 5.85 1.83
CA LEU A 45 6.12 7.18 1.63
C LEU A 45 5.11 8.25 1.18
N GLY A 46 3.84 7.88 1.02
CA GLY A 46 2.75 8.81 0.73
C GLY A 46 2.52 9.08 -0.76
N TYR A 47 3.18 8.35 -1.66
CA TYR A 47 2.95 8.45 -3.10
C TYR A 47 1.54 7.94 -3.49
N LEU A 48 1.01 8.51 -4.57
CA LEU A 48 -0.22 8.07 -5.23
C LEU A 48 0.06 6.84 -6.10
N PRO A 49 -0.95 5.98 -6.36
CA PRO A 49 -0.79 4.80 -7.22
C PRO A 49 -0.07 5.08 -8.55
N GLU A 50 -0.46 6.13 -9.30
CA GLU A 50 0.23 6.47 -10.56
C GLU A 50 1.68 6.94 -10.38
N GLU A 51 2.01 7.55 -9.24
CA GLU A 51 3.37 8.00 -8.93
C GLU A 51 4.25 6.79 -8.59
N VAL A 52 3.73 5.82 -7.82
CA VAL A 52 4.46 4.61 -7.41
C VAL A 52 5.01 3.85 -8.61
N LEU A 53 4.21 3.74 -9.68
CA LEU A 53 4.62 3.07 -10.91
C LEU A 53 5.85 3.72 -11.56
N ARG A 54 6.11 5.01 -11.31
CA ARG A 54 7.16 5.81 -11.94
C ARG A 54 8.33 6.12 -10.99
N LEU A 55 8.31 5.62 -9.76
CA LEU A 55 9.35 5.91 -8.78
C LEU A 55 10.71 5.37 -9.22
N ARG A 56 11.73 6.23 -9.12
CA ARG A 56 13.12 5.87 -9.32
C ARG A 56 13.78 5.44 -8.01
N TYR A 57 14.86 4.67 -8.13
CA TYR A 57 15.60 4.16 -6.98
C TYR A 57 16.04 5.28 -6.03
N ASP A 58 16.65 6.34 -6.54
CA ASP A 58 17.18 7.44 -5.71
C ASP A 58 16.07 8.23 -4.99
N ASP A 59 14.93 8.43 -5.66
CA ASP A 59 13.77 9.11 -5.08
C ASP A 59 13.30 8.39 -3.82
N VAL A 60 13.31 7.06 -3.85
CA VAL A 60 12.85 6.21 -2.75
C VAL A 60 13.96 6.03 -1.73
N PHE A 61 15.17 5.67 -2.16
CA PHE A 61 16.30 5.36 -1.28
C PHE A 61 16.66 6.53 -0.34
N SER A 62 16.58 7.77 -0.85
CA SER A 62 16.84 8.98 -0.06
C SER A 62 15.83 9.23 1.07
N GLN A 63 14.63 8.67 0.98
CA GLN A 63 13.56 8.84 1.96
C GLN A 63 13.46 7.71 3.00
N ILE A 64 14.06 6.55 2.74
CA ILE A 64 14.05 5.42 3.68
C ILE A 64 15.05 5.70 4.80
N THR A 65 14.65 5.54 6.05
CA THR A 65 15.57 5.58 7.21
C THR A 65 16.03 4.19 7.67
N SER A 66 15.21 3.15 7.48
CA SER A 66 15.55 1.76 7.83
C SER A 66 16.68 1.21 6.95
N TYR A 67 17.70 0.67 7.61
CA TYR A 67 18.82 0.01 6.94
C TYR A 67 18.35 -1.25 6.18
N GLU A 68 17.44 -2.02 6.79
CA GLU A 68 16.86 -3.23 6.24
C GLU A 68 16.13 -2.95 4.92
N LEU A 69 15.29 -1.91 4.90
CA LEU A 69 14.55 -1.52 3.71
C LEU A 69 15.47 -0.95 2.62
N ARG A 70 16.51 -0.19 2.98
CA ARG A 70 17.53 0.28 2.01
C ARG A 70 18.27 -0.90 1.38
N ARG A 71 18.70 -1.86 2.20
CA ARG A 71 19.37 -3.08 1.73
C ARG A 71 18.43 -3.90 0.84
N TYR A 72 17.19 -4.09 1.26
CA TYR A 72 16.17 -4.82 0.51
C TYR A 72 15.95 -4.20 -0.86
N LEU A 73 15.76 -2.87 -0.92
CA LEU A 73 15.55 -2.15 -2.17
C LEU A 73 16.74 -2.32 -3.12
N LYS A 74 17.97 -2.16 -2.61
CA LYS A 74 19.20 -2.33 -3.40
C LYS A 74 19.34 -3.74 -3.97
N LEU A 75 19.03 -4.77 -3.19
CA LEU A 75 19.14 -6.17 -3.63
C LEU A 75 18.07 -6.56 -4.66
N ASN A 76 16.92 -5.87 -4.64
CA ASN A 76 15.77 -6.24 -5.45
C ASN A 76 15.51 -5.30 -6.64
N CYS A 77 16.32 -4.25 -6.84
CA CYS A 77 16.25 -3.41 -8.03
C CYS A 77 17.20 -3.90 -9.13
N ASP A 78 16.78 -3.74 -10.38
CA ASP A 78 17.58 -4.12 -11.55
C ASP A 78 18.38 -2.92 -12.07
N PHE A 79 19.68 -2.93 -11.83
CA PHE A 79 20.63 -1.89 -12.25
C PHE A 79 21.28 -2.17 -13.61
N THR A 80 20.82 -3.18 -14.36
CA THR A 80 21.41 -3.55 -15.67
C THR A 80 21.37 -2.40 -16.68
N ASN A 81 20.36 -1.52 -16.59
CA ASN A 81 20.13 -0.43 -17.54
C ASN A 81 20.44 0.97 -16.96
N GLY A 82 21.20 1.07 -15.87
CA GLY A 82 21.58 2.34 -15.24
C GLY A 82 21.65 2.28 -13.72
N ASP A 83 22.23 3.32 -13.13
CA ASP A 83 22.39 3.49 -11.68
C ASP A 83 21.10 3.91 -10.96
N ASN A 84 20.14 4.51 -11.68
CA ASN A 84 18.87 4.94 -11.13
C ASN A 84 17.64 4.29 -11.82
N PRO A 85 17.42 2.97 -11.64
CA PRO A 85 16.31 2.25 -12.25
C PRO A 85 14.97 2.65 -11.64
N TYR A 86 13.88 2.31 -12.33
CA TYR A 86 12.56 2.30 -11.70
C TYR A 86 12.53 1.21 -10.63
N ILE A 87 11.96 1.50 -9.46
CA ILE A 87 11.84 0.46 -8.41
C ILE A 87 10.93 -0.68 -8.89
N LEU A 88 9.90 -0.35 -9.68
CA LEU A 88 9.00 -1.29 -10.36
C LEU A 88 9.32 -1.27 -11.86
N SER A 89 10.41 -1.94 -12.25
CA SER A 89 10.88 -2.00 -13.63
C SER A 89 10.28 -3.18 -14.40
N LYS A 90 10.09 -2.98 -15.71
CA LYS A 90 9.91 -4.11 -16.64
C LYS A 90 11.26 -4.79 -16.90
N LYS A 91 11.22 -6.03 -17.37
CA LYS A 91 12.42 -6.83 -17.70
C LYS A 91 13.42 -6.15 -18.64
N LYS A 92 12.96 -5.24 -19.51
CA LYS A 92 13.81 -4.47 -20.45
C LYS A 92 14.02 -3.01 -20.00
N GLY A 93 13.81 -2.71 -18.72
CA GLY A 93 13.76 -1.35 -18.22
C GLY A 93 12.43 -0.63 -18.51
N GLY A 94 12.32 0.60 -18.00
CA GLY A 94 11.09 1.39 -18.07
C GLY A 94 10.05 1.01 -17.00
N PHE A 95 8.94 1.76 -16.99
CA PHE A 95 7.88 1.63 -15.99
C PHE A 95 6.61 0.99 -16.55
N TYR A 96 5.72 0.56 -15.66
CA TYR A 96 4.41 0.02 -15.99
C TYR A 96 3.37 1.14 -16.17
N ALA A 97 2.52 1.03 -17.19
CA ALA A 97 1.43 2.00 -17.41
C ALA A 97 0.26 1.81 -16.42
N SER A 98 0.12 0.61 -15.86
CA SER A 98 -0.87 0.23 -14.85
C SER A 98 -0.29 -0.84 -13.92
N ASP A 99 -0.91 -1.01 -12.75
CA ASP A 99 -0.49 -1.99 -11.74
C ASP A 99 -1.04 -3.40 -11.98
N PHE A 100 -1.80 -3.65 -13.06
CA PHE A 100 -2.48 -4.93 -13.28
C PHE A 100 -1.54 -6.13 -13.20
N HIS A 101 -0.41 -6.09 -13.93
CA HIS A 101 0.58 -7.18 -13.90
C HIS A 101 1.23 -7.33 -12.52
N LEU A 102 1.59 -6.21 -11.90
CA LEU A 102 2.20 -6.18 -10.58
C LEU A 102 1.27 -6.77 -9.51
N ALA A 103 -0.02 -6.47 -9.60
CA ALA A 103 -1.06 -6.99 -8.71
C ALA A 103 -1.30 -8.50 -8.89
N GLN A 104 -1.06 -9.06 -10.09
CA GLN A 104 -1.08 -10.51 -10.30
C GLN A 104 0.14 -11.17 -9.66
N GLU A 105 1.32 -10.57 -9.82
CA GLU A 105 2.56 -11.06 -9.19
C GLU A 105 2.47 -11.01 -7.65
N ALA A 106 1.88 -9.96 -7.09
CA ALA A 106 1.68 -9.78 -5.66
C ALA A 106 0.48 -10.55 -5.08
N LYS A 107 -0.33 -11.21 -5.92
CA LYS A 107 -1.56 -11.89 -5.48
C LYS A 107 -1.31 -13.02 -4.47
N PRO A 108 -0.27 -13.87 -4.61
CA PRO A 108 0.02 -14.92 -3.62
C PRO A 108 0.33 -14.37 -2.23
N ASP A 109 0.91 -13.17 -2.14
CA ASP A 109 1.33 -12.56 -0.87
C ASP A 109 0.16 -12.05 -0.02
N ARG A 110 -1.07 -12.06 -0.56
CA ARG A 110 -2.28 -11.64 0.18
C ARG A 110 -2.48 -12.45 1.44
N ASP A 111 -2.19 -13.76 1.39
CA ASP A 111 -2.36 -14.64 2.54
C ASP A 111 -1.23 -14.48 3.57
N LEU A 112 -0.03 -14.11 3.10
CA LEU A 112 1.13 -13.81 3.96
C LEU A 112 0.90 -12.51 4.77
N ILE A 113 0.32 -11.50 4.11
CA ILE A 113 0.17 -10.15 4.66
C ILE A 113 -1.23 -9.95 5.28
N GLY A 114 -2.22 -10.74 4.86
CA GLY A 114 -3.60 -10.64 5.34
C GLY A 114 -4.41 -9.49 4.72
N MET A 115 -3.99 -8.96 3.56
CA MET A 115 -4.73 -7.90 2.85
C MET A 115 -4.51 -7.92 1.33
N ASP A 116 -5.39 -7.25 0.59
CA ASP A 116 -5.23 -7.08 -0.86
C ASP A 116 -4.09 -6.13 -1.22
N ILE A 117 -3.21 -6.57 -2.11
CA ILE A 117 -1.95 -5.89 -2.49
C ILE A 117 -2.06 -5.20 -3.86
N THR A 118 -3.19 -4.54 -4.15
CA THR A 118 -3.27 -3.61 -5.30
C THR A 118 -2.84 -2.22 -4.85
N LEU A 119 -2.30 -1.38 -5.75
CA LEU A 119 -1.88 -0.03 -5.34
C LEU A 119 -3.04 0.78 -4.79
N GLN A 120 -4.24 0.60 -5.35
CA GLN A 120 -5.44 1.29 -4.87
C GLN A 120 -5.86 0.84 -3.47
N ASN A 121 -5.82 -0.47 -3.17
CA ASN A 121 -6.18 -0.97 -1.83
C ASN A 121 -5.13 -0.59 -0.79
N LEU A 122 -3.84 -0.68 -1.14
CA LEU A 122 -2.75 -0.17 -0.31
C LEU A 122 -2.92 1.32 -0.03
N ARG A 123 -3.30 2.10 -1.05
CA ARG A 123 -3.51 3.55 -0.90
C ARG A 123 -4.66 3.86 0.07
N LEU A 124 -5.79 3.16 -0.06
CA LEU A 124 -6.93 3.34 0.83
C LEU A 124 -6.60 2.90 2.26
N SER A 125 -5.91 1.78 2.41
CA SER A 125 -5.36 1.32 3.68
C SER A 125 -4.47 2.39 4.34
N TYR A 126 -3.52 2.97 3.60
CA TYR A 126 -2.68 4.07 4.07
C TYR A 126 -3.52 5.29 4.47
N VAL A 127 -4.45 5.72 3.61
CA VAL A 127 -5.35 6.85 3.88
C VAL A 127 -6.10 6.65 5.20
N TYR A 128 -6.72 5.48 5.40
CA TYR A 128 -7.46 5.20 6.63
C TYR A 128 -6.56 5.08 7.86
N SER A 129 -5.33 4.62 7.71
CA SER A 129 -4.32 4.65 8.78
C SER A 129 -4.02 6.08 9.23
N ILE A 130 -3.79 6.99 8.28
CA ILE A 130 -3.51 8.39 8.56
C ILE A 130 -4.75 9.11 9.12
N LEU A 131 -5.95 8.83 8.62
CA LEU A 131 -7.19 9.41 9.15
C LEU A 131 -7.53 8.92 10.56
N ASN A 132 -7.09 7.71 10.93
CA ASN A 132 -7.26 7.19 12.27
C ASN A 132 -6.36 7.90 13.31
N ASN A 133 -5.36 8.66 12.85
CA ASN A 133 -4.51 9.47 13.73
C ASN A 133 -5.22 10.78 14.12
N LYS A 134 -5.66 10.86 15.38
CA LYS A 134 -6.38 12.00 15.95
C LYS A 134 -5.52 13.25 16.19
N ASN A 135 -4.20 13.15 16.02
CA ASN A 135 -3.27 14.24 16.30
C ASN A 135 -2.99 15.14 15.08
N LEU A 136 -3.59 14.85 13.92
CA LEU A 136 -3.38 15.59 12.68
C LEU A 136 -4.54 16.55 12.40
N THR A 137 -4.21 17.79 12.03
CA THR A 137 -5.19 18.77 11.55
C THR A 137 -5.64 18.44 10.12
N ASP A 138 -6.78 18.99 9.70
CA ASP A 138 -7.30 18.80 8.34
C ASP A 138 -6.32 19.29 7.26
N GLU A 139 -5.53 20.33 7.54
CA GLU A 139 -4.48 20.80 6.62
C GLU A 139 -3.32 19.82 6.54
N GLN A 140 -2.88 19.28 7.68
CA GLN A 140 -1.82 18.27 7.72
C GLN A 140 -2.27 16.98 7.02
N LEU A 141 -3.52 16.56 7.21
CA LEU A 141 -4.12 15.43 6.51
C LEU A 141 -4.14 15.66 4.99
N GLN A 142 -4.62 16.82 4.53
CA GLN A 142 -4.65 17.16 3.11
C GLN A 142 -3.25 17.13 2.48
N ARG A 143 -2.25 17.69 3.16
CA ARG A 143 -0.84 17.67 2.69
C ARG A 143 -0.29 16.24 2.66
N LYS A 144 -0.40 15.49 3.75
CA LYS A 144 0.15 14.12 3.87
C LYS A 144 -0.53 13.13 2.93
N LEU A 145 -1.82 13.34 2.65
CA LEU A 145 -2.60 12.51 1.75
C LEU A 145 -2.67 13.08 0.32
N LYS A 146 -2.04 14.22 0.02
CA LYS A 146 -2.09 14.88 -1.30
C LYS A 146 -3.53 15.02 -1.85
N VAL A 147 -4.47 15.40 -1.00
CA VAL A 147 -5.91 15.47 -1.34
C VAL A 147 -6.49 16.82 -0.96
N ASN A 148 -7.56 17.21 -1.64
CA ASN A 148 -8.36 18.37 -1.27
C ASN A 148 -9.41 18.04 -0.19
N ALA A 149 -10.03 19.07 0.38
CA ALA A 149 -11.05 18.95 1.41
C ALA A 149 -12.25 18.07 1.01
N LYS A 150 -12.69 18.13 -0.27
CA LYS A 150 -13.79 17.31 -0.77
C LYS A 150 -13.45 15.82 -0.71
N SER A 151 -12.26 15.46 -1.15
CA SER A 151 -11.78 14.07 -1.14
C SER A 151 -11.55 13.59 0.30
N LEU A 152 -11.01 14.46 1.17
CA LEU A 152 -10.86 14.16 2.60
C LEU A 152 -12.22 13.84 3.27
N LEU A 153 -13.23 14.67 3.01
CA LEU A 153 -14.59 14.43 3.50
C LEU A 153 -15.15 13.10 2.99
N TYR A 154 -14.97 12.81 1.70
CA TYR A 154 -15.40 11.55 1.09
C TYR A 154 -14.76 10.33 1.77
N TYR A 155 -13.45 10.36 2.02
CA TYR A 155 -12.78 9.28 2.75
C TYR A 155 -13.32 9.09 4.16
N ARG A 156 -13.55 10.17 4.91
CA ARG A 156 -14.14 10.11 6.26
C ARG A 156 -15.55 9.51 6.24
N GLN A 157 -16.38 9.89 5.28
CA GLN A 157 -17.73 9.34 5.13
C GLN A 157 -17.71 7.85 4.81
N ASN A 158 -16.82 7.42 3.89
CA ASN A 158 -16.65 6.01 3.58
C ASN A 158 -16.14 5.21 4.77
N MET A 159 -15.12 5.74 5.47
CA MET A 159 -14.55 5.13 6.68
C MET A 159 -15.63 4.89 7.75
N ALA A 160 -16.51 5.88 8.00
CA ALA A 160 -17.54 5.77 9.03
C ALA A 160 -18.71 4.84 8.62
N ARG A 161 -19.12 4.87 7.35
CA ARG A 161 -20.38 4.24 6.90
C ARG A 161 -20.20 2.87 6.26
N TYR A 162 -19.16 2.71 5.45
CA TYR A 162 -19.04 1.58 4.53
C TYR A 162 -17.83 0.68 4.81
N ASN A 163 -16.92 1.10 5.69
CA ASN A 163 -15.70 0.35 5.94
C ASN A 163 -15.62 -0.15 7.38
N THR A 164 -14.91 -1.26 7.53
CA THR A 164 -14.42 -1.80 8.80
C THR A 164 -12.90 -1.72 8.73
N LEU A 165 -12.26 -1.24 9.79
CA LEU A 165 -10.81 -1.16 9.86
C LEU A 165 -10.30 -2.25 10.80
N THR A 166 -9.19 -2.87 10.43
CA THR A 166 -8.53 -3.90 11.24
C THR A 166 -7.06 -3.52 11.37
N GLU A 167 -6.53 -3.59 12.58
CA GLU A 167 -5.11 -3.32 12.80
C GLU A 167 -4.26 -4.39 12.12
N PHE A 168 -3.19 -3.97 11.47
CA PHE A 168 -2.24 -4.91 10.89
C PHE A 168 -1.61 -5.77 11.98
N GLN A 169 -1.70 -7.08 11.80
CA GLN A 169 -1.01 -8.06 12.61
C GLN A 169 -0.15 -8.88 11.66
N LEU A 170 1.15 -8.92 11.91
CA LEU A 170 1.99 -9.88 11.22
C LEU A 170 1.61 -11.24 11.80
N ASN A 171 1.09 -12.13 10.97
CA ASN A 171 0.81 -13.49 11.41
C ASN A 171 2.13 -14.13 11.80
N GLU A 172 2.43 -14.17 13.10
CA GLU A 172 3.39 -15.10 13.66
C GLU A 172 2.78 -16.50 13.52
N LYS A 173 2.75 -17.03 12.29
CA LYS A 173 2.48 -18.46 12.13
C LYS A 173 3.77 -19.18 12.54
N ASN A 174 3.71 -19.62 13.79
CA ASN A 174 4.28 -20.82 14.39
C ASN A 174 5.17 -21.66 13.46
N ASP A 175 6.36 -21.97 13.97
CA ASP A 175 7.22 -23.09 13.56
C ASP A 175 6.44 -24.34 13.10
#